data_AF-A0A7S4EUT3-F1
#
_entry.id   AF-A0A7S4EUT3-F1
#
_cell.length_a   1.000
_cell.length_b   1.000
_cell.length_c   1.000
_cell.angle_alpha   90.00
_cell.angle_beta   90.00
_cell.angle_gamma   90.00
#
_symmetry.space_group_name_H-M   'P 1'
#
loop_
_entity.id
_entity.type
_entity.pdbx_description
1 polymer ?
#
loop_
_entity_poly.entity_id
_entity_poly.type
_entity_poly.pdbx_seq_one_letter_code
_entity_poly.pdbx_strand_id
1 'polypeptide(L)'
;DCIDPNKDVVVPTITPIQHDLPRFKERLQPTMRRASAASFERSWPLLFFAGGITSFGASQDNIRPTGNDSVQKQEKWLRRVTQDRCARPDVSCRNIYSMGVRQAVWRQRLWAEPDMRIVSAGVPDYLTAVPKARFCLHTEGNGWGARVVDYMAMECIPLMVNDGMVFPYANVLEWDQFSMHLRKRDIPDIPRVLRNVSEDTQQRMHAVLRQYKRGFVWWRPDGLGYEYTLAALGQRVGQLSASRNHP
;
A
#
# COMPACT_ATOMS: atom_id res chain seq x y z
N ASP A 1 -20.06 0.45 -9.98
CA ASP A 1 -20.21 1.92 -9.88
C ASP A 1 -19.79 2.40 -8.49
N CYS A 2 -18.52 2.80 -8.33
CA CYS A 2 -17.96 3.18 -7.01
C CYS A 2 -17.81 4.70 -6.82
N ILE A 3 -17.97 5.48 -7.88
CA ILE A 3 -17.91 6.94 -7.84
C ILE A 3 -19.35 7.45 -7.85
N ASP A 4 -19.89 7.61 -6.64
CA ASP A 4 -20.98 8.54 -6.43
C ASP A 4 -20.36 9.95 -6.46
N PRO A 5 -20.81 10.86 -7.33
CA PRO A 5 -20.37 12.26 -7.33
C PRO A 5 -20.65 12.98 -6.00
N ASN A 6 -21.31 12.35 -5.02
CA ASN A 6 -21.55 12.84 -3.65
C ASN A 6 -20.54 12.35 -2.60
N LYS A 7 -19.57 11.47 -2.90
CA LYS A 7 -18.59 11.03 -1.89
C LYS A 7 -17.53 12.10 -1.56
N ASP A 8 -17.06 12.08 -0.30
CA ASP A 8 -16.09 13.02 0.27
C ASP A 8 -14.65 12.83 -0.26
N VAL A 9 -13.82 13.87 -0.12
CA VAL A 9 -12.38 13.82 -0.40
C VAL A 9 -11.70 12.82 0.54
N VAL A 10 -11.00 11.85 -0.01
CA VAL A 10 -10.15 10.94 0.76
C VAL A 10 -8.78 11.59 0.96
N VAL A 11 -8.41 11.82 2.22
CA VAL A 11 -7.08 12.31 2.60
C VAL A 11 -6.26 11.17 3.21
N PRO A 12 -4.93 11.16 3.03
CA PRO A 12 -4.08 10.14 3.64
C PRO A 12 -4.11 10.28 5.16
N THR A 13 -4.09 9.15 5.86
CA THR A 13 -4.02 9.14 7.33
C THR A 13 -2.70 9.70 7.81
N ILE A 14 -2.72 10.53 8.86
CA ILE A 14 -1.50 10.88 9.62
C ILE A 14 -1.09 9.64 10.42
N THR A 15 0.04 9.02 10.08
CA THR A 15 0.49 7.80 10.77
C THR A 15 0.99 8.11 12.19
N PRO A 16 1.04 7.13 13.11
CA PRO A 16 1.61 7.33 14.44
C PRO A 16 3.10 7.76 14.44
N ILE A 17 3.84 7.59 13.34
CA ILE A 17 5.20 8.13 13.24
C ILE A 17 5.17 9.60 12.79
N GLN A 18 4.19 9.98 11.97
CA GLN A 18 4.07 11.35 11.46
C GLN A 18 3.32 12.31 12.38
N HIS A 19 2.47 11.84 13.30
CA HIS A 19 1.80 12.74 14.26
C HIS A 19 2.75 13.37 15.30
N ASP A 20 3.96 12.81 15.46
CA ASP A 20 4.95 13.24 16.44
C ASP A 20 6.27 13.62 15.74
N LEU A 21 6.66 14.90 15.83
CA LEU A 21 7.82 15.43 15.11
C LEU A 21 9.16 14.77 15.52
N PRO A 22 9.45 14.56 16.82
CA PRO A 22 10.65 13.81 17.23
C PRO A 22 10.70 12.41 16.62
N ARG A 23 9.64 11.61 16.74
CA ARG A 23 9.57 10.26 16.15
C ARG A 23 9.69 10.28 14.64
N PHE A 24 9.11 11.27 13.97
CA PHE A 24 9.26 11.45 12.52
C PHE A 24 10.73 11.65 12.14
N LYS A 25 11.40 12.61 12.78
CA LYS A 25 12.81 12.95 12.53
C LYS A 25 13.75 11.80 12.83
N GLU A 26 13.47 11.03 13.87
CA GLU A 26 14.30 9.90 14.29
C GLU A 26 14.09 8.67 13.40
N ARG A 27 12.82 8.30 13.13
CA ARG A 27 12.49 6.99 12.55
C ARG A 27 12.26 7.03 11.05
N LEU A 28 11.46 7.99 10.56
CA LEU A 28 10.98 7.96 9.18
C LEU A 28 11.81 8.86 8.25
N GLN A 29 12.08 10.10 8.64
CA GLN A 29 12.79 11.08 7.81
C GLN A 29 14.15 10.60 7.27
N PRO A 30 15.02 9.95 8.07
CA PRO A 30 16.32 9.49 7.56
C PRO A 30 16.16 8.41 6.50
N THR A 31 15.20 7.51 6.70
CA THR A 31 14.87 6.43 5.77
C THR A 31 14.32 6.97 4.47
N MET A 32 13.37 7.92 4.54
CA MET A 32 12.80 8.55 3.34
C MET A 32 13.87 9.26 2.50
N ARG A 33 14.77 9.99 3.16
CA ARG A 33 15.84 10.72 2.47
C ARG A 33 16.85 9.77 1.83
N ARG A 34 17.19 8.68 2.52
CA ARG A 34 18.02 7.60 1.92
C ARG A 34 17.34 6.97 0.70
N ALA A 35 16.04 6.71 0.76
CA ALA A 35 15.29 6.19 -0.39
C ALA A 35 15.35 7.16 -1.58
N SER A 36 15.15 8.47 -1.36
CA SER A 36 15.28 9.48 -2.43
C SER A 36 16.67 9.60 -3.02
N ALA A 37 17.71 9.39 -2.20
CA ALA A 37 19.10 9.47 -2.63
C ALA A 37 19.58 8.21 -3.36
N ALA A 38 18.88 7.08 -3.20
CA ALA A 38 19.24 5.83 -3.85
C ALA A 38 18.89 5.85 -5.34
N SER A 39 19.70 5.16 -6.15
CA SER A 39 19.34 4.79 -7.52
C SER A 39 18.21 3.75 -7.48
N PHE A 40 17.39 3.72 -8.53
CA PHE A 40 16.33 2.72 -8.66
C PHE A 40 16.86 1.30 -8.98
N GLU A 41 18.18 1.13 -9.13
CA GLU A 41 18.77 -0.12 -9.58
C GLU A 41 18.53 -1.29 -8.62
N ARG A 42 18.05 -2.41 -9.19
CA ARG A 42 17.85 -3.76 -8.59
C ARG A 42 17.68 -3.79 -7.07
N SER A 43 16.50 -3.41 -6.62
CA SER A 43 16.12 -3.61 -5.23
C SER A 43 15.28 -4.90 -5.06
N TRP A 44 15.74 -5.77 -4.15
CA TRP A 44 15.09 -7.00 -3.72
C TRP A 44 14.29 -6.74 -2.43
N PRO A 45 13.06 -7.24 -2.30
CA PRO A 45 12.32 -8.14 -3.21
C PRO A 45 11.60 -7.42 -4.36
N LEU A 46 11.11 -8.17 -5.36
CA LEU A 46 10.18 -7.63 -6.37
C LEU A 46 8.88 -7.16 -5.72
N LEU A 47 8.32 -7.96 -4.81
CA LEU A 47 7.11 -7.63 -4.06
C LEU A 47 7.33 -7.79 -2.55
N PHE A 48 6.99 -6.76 -1.78
CA PHE A 48 7.01 -6.80 -0.33
C PHE A 48 5.62 -6.65 0.28
N PHE A 49 5.36 -7.41 1.34
CA PHE A 49 4.21 -7.23 2.21
C PHE A 49 4.52 -7.71 3.63
N ALA A 50 4.25 -6.87 4.62
CA ALA A 50 4.30 -7.23 6.03
C ALA A 50 3.00 -6.82 6.74
N GLY A 51 2.22 -7.80 7.17
CA GLY A 51 1.00 -7.54 7.91
C GLY A 51 0.19 -8.79 8.23
N GLY A 52 -0.63 -8.69 9.27
CA GLY A 52 -1.52 -9.76 9.70
C GLY A 52 -2.39 -10.29 8.57
N ILE A 53 -2.38 -11.61 8.38
CA ILE A 53 -3.14 -12.29 7.31
C ILE A 53 -4.63 -12.37 7.64
N THR A 54 -4.98 -12.59 8.90
CA THR A 54 -6.38 -12.82 9.32
C THR A 54 -6.92 -11.80 10.32
N SER A 55 -6.14 -10.80 10.71
CA SER A 55 -6.59 -9.76 11.64
C SER A 55 -5.72 -8.51 11.57
N PHE A 56 -6.24 -7.40 12.10
CA PHE A 56 -5.52 -6.14 12.27
C PHE A 56 -4.39 -6.22 13.33
N GLY A 57 -4.33 -7.33 14.08
CA GLY A 57 -3.53 -7.47 15.30
C GLY A 57 -2.52 -8.63 15.33
N ALA A 58 -2.12 -9.23 14.19
CA ALA A 58 -0.79 -9.85 14.15
C ALA A 58 0.22 -8.70 14.23
N SER A 59 0.39 -8.18 15.44
CA SER A 59 0.74 -6.78 15.65
C SER A 59 2.11 -6.45 15.08
N GLN A 60 2.31 -5.18 14.75
CA GLN A 60 3.63 -4.67 14.40
C GLN A 60 4.61 -4.80 15.59
N ASP A 61 4.12 -5.09 16.79
CA ASP A 61 4.90 -5.37 18.01
C ASP A 61 5.32 -6.84 18.12
N ASN A 62 4.63 -7.75 17.40
CA ASN A 62 5.10 -9.12 17.20
C ASN A 62 6.15 -9.17 16.07
N ILE A 63 7.21 -8.41 16.29
CA ILE A 63 8.37 -8.31 15.43
C ILE A 63 9.03 -9.70 15.33
N ARG A 64 9.21 -10.18 14.09
CA ARG A 64 9.89 -11.46 13.81
C ARG A 64 11.41 -11.27 13.82
N PRO A 65 12.19 -11.87 14.75
CA PRO A 65 13.63 -11.68 14.78
C PRO A 65 14.34 -12.03 13.46
N THR A 66 13.84 -13.03 12.73
CA THR A 66 14.39 -13.50 11.44
C THR A 66 13.80 -12.80 10.21
N GLY A 67 12.78 -11.95 10.39
CA GLY A 67 12.12 -11.25 9.29
C GLY A 67 11.26 -12.10 8.33
N ASN A 68 11.21 -13.43 8.50
CA ASN A 68 10.41 -14.38 7.71
C ASN A 68 9.58 -15.33 8.60
N ASP A 69 8.50 -15.89 8.07
CA ASP A 69 7.70 -16.91 8.77
C ASP A 69 8.35 -18.30 8.68
N SER A 70 8.29 -19.07 9.77
CA SER A 70 8.71 -20.48 9.75
C SER A 70 7.72 -21.33 8.96
N VAL A 71 8.19 -22.47 8.42
CA VAL A 71 7.36 -23.44 7.70
C VAL A 71 6.10 -23.82 8.49
N GLN A 72 6.26 -24.13 9.77
CA GLN A 72 5.14 -24.46 10.66
C GLN A 72 4.08 -23.34 10.73
N LYS A 73 4.50 -22.07 10.71
CA LYS A 73 3.58 -20.92 10.71
C LYS A 73 2.95 -20.70 9.34
N GLN A 74 3.72 -20.87 8.26
CA GLN A 74 3.19 -20.82 6.89
C GLN A 74 2.07 -21.84 6.71
N GLU A 75 2.29 -23.08 7.13
CA GLU A 75 1.29 -24.14 7.12
C GLU A 75 0.09 -23.85 8.03
N LYS A 76 0.33 -23.34 9.25
CA LYS A 76 -0.75 -22.96 10.16
C LYS A 76 -1.69 -21.94 9.52
N TRP A 77 -1.12 -20.88 8.93
CA TRP A 77 -1.91 -19.86 8.25
C TRP A 77 -2.56 -20.40 6.98
N LEU A 78 -1.86 -21.23 6.21
CA LEU A 78 -2.41 -21.86 5.01
C LEU A 78 -3.64 -22.71 5.34
N ARG A 79 -3.60 -23.51 6.40
CA ARG A 79 -4.77 -24.26 6.89
C ARG A 79 -5.92 -23.32 7.25
N ARG A 80 -5.63 -22.27 8.03
CA ARG A 80 -6.67 -21.31 8.47
C ARG A 80 -7.32 -20.58 7.31
N VAL A 81 -6.55 -20.05 6.36
CA VAL A 81 -7.11 -19.31 5.21
C VAL A 81 -7.81 -20.23 4.21
N THR A 82 -7.53 -21.53 4.21
CA THR A 82 -8.20 -22.49 3.33
C THR A 82 -9.51 -22.99 3.92
N GLN A 83 -9.63 -23.07 5.25
CA GLN A 83 -10.86 -23.46 5.92
C GLN A 83 -11.98 -22.40 5.78
N ASP A 84 -11.61 -21.13 5.67
CA ASP A 84 -12.58 -20.03 5.50
C ASP A 84 -13.04 -19.89 4.04
N ARG A 85 -14.32 -20.16 3.76
CA ARG A 85 -14.92 -19.98 2.41
C ARG A 85 -14.76 -18.54 1.93
N CYS A 86 -14.83 -17.61 2.86
CA CYS A 86 -14.76 -16.17 2.71
C CYS A 86 -13.32 -15.66 2.56
N ALA A 87 -12.41 -16.58 2.24
CA ALA A 87 -11.09 -16.24 1.77
C ALA A 87 -10.89 -16.66 0.30
N ARG A 88 -11.83 -17.39 -0.33
CA ARG A 88 -11.71 -17.81 -1.74
C ARG A 88 -12.05 -16.65 -2.71
N PRO A 89 -11.41 -16.57 -3.90
CA PRO A 89 -11.63 -15.46 -4.84
C PRO A 89 -13.06 -15.37 -5.40
N ASP A 90 -13.82 -16.47 -5.38
CA ASP A 90 -15.17 -16.60 -5.93
C ASP A 90 -16.29 -16.25 -4.93
N VAL A 91 -15.95 -15.91 -3.69
CA VAL A 91 -16.92 -15.63 -2.61
C VAL A 91 -16.88 -14.16 -2.22
N SER A 92 -18.04 -13.54 -1.97
CA SER A 92 -18.09 -12.18 -1.43
C SER A 92 -17.57 -12.14 0.01
N CYS A 93 -16.50 -11.37 0.23
CA CYS A 93 -15.76 -11.35 1.50
C CYS A 93 -15.91 -10.00 2.24
N ARG A 94 -17.00 -9.26 2.00
CA ARG A 94 -17.18 -7.87 2.45
C ARG A 94 -17.00 -7.67 3.97
N ASN A 95 -17.36 -8.67 4.77
CA ASN A 95 -17.28 -8.62 6.24
C ASN A 95 -16.03 -9.33 6.81
N ILE A 96 -15.12 -9.77 5.93
CA ILE A 96 -13.88 -10.41 6.33
C ILE A 96 -12.79 -9.37 6.42
N TYR A 97 -11.87 -9.57 7.35
CA TYR A 97 -10.69 -8.73 7.45
C TYR A 97 -9.99 -8.61 6.09
N SER A 98 -9.63 -7.38 5.72
CA SER A 98 -9.03 -7.07 4.43
C SER A 98 -9.91 -7.40 3.21
N MET A 99 -11.22 -7.53 3.42
CA MET A 99 -12.18 -8.05 2.45
C MET A 99 -11.70 -9.34 1.76
N GLY A 100 -10.97 -10.20 2.49
CA GLY A 100 -10.44 -11.47 2.01
C GLY A 100 -9.13 -11.40 1.20
N VAL A 101 -8.61 -10.19 0.90
CA VAL A 101 -7.44 -10.01 0.00
C VAL A 101 -6.18 -10.66 0.56
N ARG A 102 -5.85 -10.40 1.83
CA ARG A 102 -4.62 -10.94 2.47
C ARG A 102 -4.63 -12.45 2.55
N GLN A 103 -5.81 -13.02 2.80
CA GLN A 103 -6.03 -14.46 2.88
C GLN A 103 -5.91 -15.10 1.50
N ALA A 104 -6.44 -14.45 0.45
CA ALA A 104 -6.27 -14.87 -0.93
C ALA A 104 -4.79 -14.85 -1.35
N VAL A 105 -4.05 -13.78 -1.04
CA VAL A 105 -2.60 -13.66 -1.26
C VAL A 105 -1.84 -14.80 -0.57
N TRP A 106 -2.18 -15.11 0.69
CA TRP A 106 -1.54 -16.21 1.41
C TRP A 106 -1.82 -17.58 0.80
N ARG A 107 -3.05 -17.81 0.32
CA ARG A 107 -3.43 -19.06 -0.34
C ARG A 107 -2.71 -19.29 -1.66
N GLN A 108 -2.46 -18.22 -2.42
CA GLN A 108 -1.64 -18.30 -3.63
C GLN A 108 -0.17 -18.61 -3.35
N ARG A 109 0.22 -18.73 -2.07
CA ARG A 109 1.59 -19.01 -1.65
C ARG A 109 2.60 -18.01 -2.21
N LEU A 110 2.20 -16.74 -2.35
CA LEU A 110 3.12 -15.68 -2.81
C LEU A 110 4.33 -15.51 -1.87
N TRP A 111 4.23 -15.97 -0.61
CA TRP A 111 5.35 -16.05 0.32
C TRP A 111 6.42 -17.09 -0.06
N ALA A 112 6.12 -18.00 -0.98
CA ALA A 112 7.02 -19.03 -1.50
C ALA A 112 7.65 -18.65 -2.84
N GLU A 113 7.20 -17.57 -3.47
CA GLU A 113 7.82 -17.05 -4.69
C GLU A 113 9.24 -16.56 -4.37
N PRO A 114 10.25 -16.92 -5.17
CA PRO A 114 11.63 -16.63 -4.83
C PRO A 114 11.84 -15.13 -4.67
N ASP A 115 11.29 -14.31 -5.57
CA ASP A 115 11.43 -12.86 -5.66
C ASP A 115 10.45 -12.04 -4.82
N MET A 116 9.70 -12.67 -3.91
CA MET A 116 8.73 -11.99 -3.06
C MET A 116 9.03 -12.20 -1.59
N ARG A 117 8.70 -11.19 -0.79
CA ARG A 117 8.75 -11.29 0.68
C ARG A 117 7.40 -10.90 1.25
N ILE A 118 6.59 -11.92 1.51
CA ILE A 118 5.25 -11.80 2.07
C ILE A 118 5.25 -12.42 3.47
N VAL A 119 5.02 -11.60 4.50
CA VAL A 119 5.13 -12.00 5.91
C VAL A 119 3.81 -11.75 6.64
N SER A 120 3.41 -12.73 7.46
CA SER A 120 2.13 -12.74 8.18
C SER A 120 2.05 -11.80 9.39
N ALA A 121 3.09 -11.01 9.65
CA ALA A 121 3.23 -10.14 10.82
C ALA A 121 4.13 -8.93 10.49
N GLY A 122 4.39 -8.08 11.49
CA GLY A 122 5.44 -7.05 11.40
C GLY A 122 6.84 -7.64 11.26
N VAL A 123 7.74 -6.89 10.63
CA VAL A 123 9.16 -7.26 10.47
C VAL A 123 10.06 -6.19 11.12
N PRO A 124 11.19 -6.58 11.73
CA PRO A 124 12.10 -5.66 12.44
C PRO A 124 12.74 -4.65 11.51
N ASP A 125 13.02 -5.10 10.29
CA ASP A 125 13.72 -4.35 9.26
C ASP A 125 12.73 -3.62 8.33
N TYR A 126 11.50 -3.35 8.76
CA TYR A 126 10.47 -2.76 7.90
C TYR A 126 10.92 -1.46 7.23
N LEU A 127 11.54 -0.55 7.99
CA LEU A 127 12.04 0.72 7.48
C LEU A 127 13.24 0.56 6.52
N THR A 128 13.92 -0.58 6.50
CA THR A 128 15.00 -0.83 5.54
C THR A 128 14.60 -1.78 4.42
N ALA A 129 13.54 -2.58 4.60
CA ALA A 129 13.01 -3.53 3.63
C ALA A 129 12.07 -2.85 2.62
N VAL A 130 11.18 -1.97 3.08
CA VAL A 130 10.25 -1.24 2.20
C VAL A 130 10.96 -0.46 1.10
N PRO A 131 11.96 0.41 1.39
CA PRO A 131 12.66 1.17 0.33
C PRO A 131 13.55 0.29 -0.57
N LYS A 132 13.75 -0.99 -0.21
CA LYS A 132 14.46 -1.97 -1.05
C LYS A 132 13.51 -2.80 -1.91
N ALA A 133 12.20 -2.70 -1.74
CA ALA A 133 11.26 -3.44 -2.57
C ALA A 133 10.90 -2.61 -3.81
N ARG A 134 10.74 -3.27 -4.96
CA ARG A 134 10.22 -2.59 -6.17
C ARG A 134 8.76 -2.24 -6.00
N PHE A 135 7.96 -3.23 -5.64
CA PHE A 135 6.53 -3.08 -5.40
C PHE A 135 6.18 -3.41 -3.95
N CYS A 136 5.19 -2.71 -3.41
CA CYS A 136 4.63 -2.97 -2.09
C CYS A 136 3.13 -3.24 -2.20
N LEU A 137 2.73 -4.41 -1.72
CA LEU A 137 1.33 -4.81 -1.77
C LEU A 137 0.50 -3.97 -0.80
N HIS A 138 -0.48 -3.25 -1.34
CA HIS A 138 -1.53 -2.60 -0.58
C HIS A 138 -2.85 -3.34 -0.78
N THR A 139 -3.36 -3.92 0.30
CA THR A 139 -4.64 -4.63 0.30
C THR A 139 -5.74 -3.75 0.86
N GLU A 140 -6.96 -3.88 0.31
CA GLU A 140 -8.17 -3.35 0.92
C GLU A 140 -8.30 -3.76 2.40
N GLY A 141 -8.92 -2.94 3.26
CA GLY A 141 -9.08 -3.18 4.70
C GLY A 141 -10.11 -2.25 5.34
N ASN A 142 -10.30 -2.31 6.67
CA ASN A 142 -11.24 -1.45 7.41
C ASN A 142 -10.74 0.02 7.53
N GLY A 143 -10.22 0.58 6.45
CA GLY A 143 -9.70 1.95 6.37
C GLY A 143 -8.71 2.15 5.22
N TRP A 144 -8.41 3.41 4.94
CA TRP A 144 -7.30 3.84 4.08
C TRP A 144 -6.00 3.51 4.81
N GLY A 145 -5.37 2.39 4.46
CA GLY A 145 -4.28 1.85 5.26
C GLY A 145 -3.11 2.82 5.39
N ALA A 146 -2.69 3.11 6.62
CA ALA A 146 -1.46 3.83 6.93
C ALA A 146 -0.21 3.32 6.17
N ARG A 147 -0.25 2.07 5.67
CA ARG A 147 0.81 1.48 4.84
C ARG A 147 1.01 2.19 3.51
N VAL A 148 -0.04 2.68 2.84
CA VAL A 148 0.16 3.40 1.58
C VAL A 148 0.99 4.67 1.81
N VAL A 149 0.81 5.31 2.96
CA VAL A 149 1.59 6.48 3.38
C VAL A 149 3.06 6.11 3.57
N ASP A 150 3.35 4.97 4.20
CA ASP A 150 4.72 4.44 4.33
C ASP A 150 5.35 4.14 2.96
N TYR A 151 4.61 3.51 2.05
CA TYR A 151 5.09 3.15 0.70
C TYR A 151 5.40 4.39 -0.13
N MET A 152 4.54 5.42 -0.07
CA MET A 152 4.82 6.71 -0.70
C MET A 152 6.06 7.36 -0.07
N ALA A 153 6.15 7.44 1.26
CA ALA A 153 7.25 8.08 1.96
C ALA A 153 8.61 7.43 1.65
N MET A 154 8.65 6.10 1.58
CA MET A 154 9.84 5.27 1.34
C MET A 154 10.03 4.85 -0.12
N GLU A 155 9.24 5.41 -1.05
CA GLU A 155 9.38 5.25 -2.50
C GLU A 155 9.21 3.81 -3.04
N CYS A 156 8.35 3.02 -2.41
CA CYS A 156 7.98 1.68 -2.90
C CYS A 156 6.71 1.75 -3.76
N ILE A 157 6.75 1.26 -5.00
CA ILE A 157 5.62 1.37 -5.95
C ILE A 157 4.41 0.60 -5.42
N PRO A 158 3.25 1.24 -5.15
CA PRO A 158 2.10 0.53 -4.60
C PRO A 158 1.49 -0.44 -5.63
N LEU A 159 1.31 -1.69 -5.23
CA LEU A 159 0.40 -2.63 -5.88
C LEU A 159 -0.92 -2.64 -5.11
N MET A 160 -1.92 -1.94 -5.64
CA MET A 160 -3.24 -1.80 -5.06
C MET A 160 -4.12 -2.99 -5.43
N VAL A 161 -4.51 -3.81 -4.46
CA VAL A 161 -5.44 -4.94 -4.68
C VAL A 161 -6.76 -4.67 -3.97
N ASN A 162 -7.79 -4.35 -4.74
CA ASN A 162 -9.14 -3.99 -4.28
C ASN A 162 -10.14 -4.04 -5.46
N ASP A 163 -11.45 -4.01 -5.19
CA ASP A 163 -12.48 -4.02 -6.26
C ASP A 163 -13.20 -2.67 -6.45
N GLY A 164 -12.65 -1.55 -5.97
CA GLY A 164 -13.31 -0.24 -6.10
C GLY A 164 -13.03 0.75 -4.98
N MET A 165 -11.80 0.76 -4.46
CA MET A 165 -11.33 1.67 -3.42
C MET A 165 -10.92 3.03 -4.03
N VAL A 166 -11.38 4.13 -3.44
CA VAL A 166 -11.08 5.53 -3.86
C VAL A 166 -9.80 6.08 -3.22
N PHE A 167 -8.68 6.13 -3.91
CA PHE A 167 -7.41 6.44 -3.26
C PHE A 167 -7.28 7.87 -2.70
N PRO A 168 -6.41 8.09 -1.70
CA PRO A 168 -6.13 9.42 -1.20
C PRO A 168 -5.74 10.38 -2.32
N TYR A 169 -6.35 11.56 -2.30
CA TYR A 169 -6.12 12.60 -3.32
C TYR A 169 -6.39 12.16 -4.75
N ALA A 170 -7.23 11.14 -5.00
CA ALA A 170 -7.52 10.64 -6.35
C ALA A 170 -8.11 11.69 -7.31
N ASN A 171 -8.59 12.82 -6.80
CA ASN A 171 -9.03 13.93 -7.65
C ASN A 171 -7.86 14.82 -8.14
N VAL A 172 -6.76 14.87 -7.40
CA VAL A 172 -5.56 15.68 -7.77
C VAL A 172 -4.37 14.83 -8.21
N LEU A 173 -4.36 13.52 -7.95
CA LEU A 173 -3.27 12.60 -8.32
C LEU A 173 -3.75 11.52 -9.30
N GLU A 174 -3.00 11.36 -10.38
CA GLU A 174 -3.18 10.28 -11.36
C GLU A 174 -2.51 9.00 -10.86
N TRP A 175 -3.24 8.21 -10.05
CA TRP A 175 -2.71 7.00 -9.41
C TRP A 175 -2.12 5.98 -10.39
N ASP A 176 -2.67 5.86 -11.60
CA ASP A 176 -2.22 4.92 -12.62
C ASP A 176 -0.79 5.22 -13.13
N GLN A 177 -0.30 6.45 -12.91
CA GLN A 177 1.06 6.83 -13.32
C GLN A 177 2.15 6.31 -12.38
N PHE A 178 1.81 5.96 -11.14
CA PHE A 178 2.79 5.60 -10.10
C PHE A 178 2.42 4.38 -9.26
N SER A 179 1.36 3.68 -9.62
CA SER A 179 0.91 2.47 -8.93
C SER A 179 0.29 1.48 -9.91
N MET A 180 0.18 0.22 -9.49
CA MET A 180 -0.50 -0.83 -10.26
C MET A 180 -1.76 -1.26 -9.53
N HIS A 181 -2.86 -1.43 -10.25
CA HIS A 181 -4.13 -1.84 -9.63
C HIS A 181 -4.58 -3.20 -10.17
N LEU A 182 -4.98 -4.09 -9.26
CA LEU A 182 -5.53 -5.40 -9.58
C LEU A 182 -6.84 -5.62 -8.82
N ARG A 183 -7.77 -6.32 -9.43
CA ARG A 183 -8.98 -6.79 -8.73
C ARG A 183 -8.64 -8.02 -7.91
N LYS A 184 -9.49 -8.36 -6.93
CA LYS A 184 -9.25 -9.52 -6.06
C LYS A 184 -9.16 -10.84 -6.83
N ARG A 185 -9.94 -10.94 -7.92
CA ARG A 185 -9.92 -12.12 -8.82
C ARG A 185 -8.56 -12.31 -9.53
N ASP A 186 -7.78 -11.25 -9.69
CA ASP A 186 -6.51 -11.25 -10.43
C ASP A 186 -5.30 -11.48 -9.50
N ILE A 187 -5.52 -11.74 -8.20
CA ILE A 187 -4.46 -12.09 -7.24
C ILE A 187 -3.56 -13.27 -7.70
N PRO A 188 -4.08 -14.35 -8.32
CA PRO A 188 -3.23 -15.42 -8.84
C PRO A 188 -2.22 -14.95 -9.91
N ASP A 189 -2.52 -13.87 -10.62
CA ASP A 189 -1.68 -13.33 -11.68
C ASP A 189 -0.56 -12.40 -11.19
N ILE A 190 -0.54 -12.05 -9.89
CA ILE A 190 0.43 -11.10 -9.33
C ILE A 190 1.89 -11.42 -9.75
N PRO A 191 2.41 -12.66 -9.61
CA PRO A 191 3.78 -12.95 -10.02
C PRO A 191 4.03 -12.68 -11.50
N ARG A 192 3.12 -13.12 -12.36
CA ARG A 192 3.22 -12.94 -13.82
C ARG A 192 3.16 -11.46 -14.20
N VAL A 193 2.20 -10.72 -13.64
CA VAL A 193 1.98 -9.30 -13.95
C VAL A 193 3.17 -8.46 -13.52
N LEU A 194 3.67 -8.63 -12.29
CA LEU A 194 4.80 -7.83 -11.80
C LEU A 194 6.11 -8.12 -12.55
N ARG A 195 6.37 -9.39 -12.88
CA ARG A 195 7.56 -9.79 -13.65
C ARG A 195 7.54 -9.27 -15.09
N ASN A 196 6.35 -9.03 -15.65
CA ASN A 196 6.19 -8.51 -17.00
C ASN A 196 6.29 -6.98 -17.10
N VAL A 197 6.37 -6.25 -15.99
CA VAL A 197 6.54 -4.80 -16.03
C VAL A 197 7.99 -4.48 -16.39
N SER A 198 8.22 -3.81 -17.52
CA SER A 198 9.56 -3.42 -17.94
C SER A 198 10.22 -2.47 -16.93
N GLU A 199 11.54 -2.54 -16.82
CA GLU A 199 12.31 -1.68 -15.92
C GLU A 199 12.08 -0.18 -16.21
N ASP A 200 12.00 0.23 -17.48
CA ASP A 200 11.65 1.60 -17.88
C ASP A 200 10.28 2.05 -17.38
N THR A 201 9.30 1.14 -17.36
CA THR A 201 7.97 1.43 -16.81
C THR A 201 8.04 1.61 -15.30
N GLN A 202 8.79 0.75 -14.61
CA GLN A 202 8.98 0.85 -13.17
C GLN A 202 9.72 2.15 -12.78
N GLN A 203 10.76 2.53 -13.55
CA GLN A 203 11.48 3.79 -13.34
C GLN A 203 10.58 5.02 -13.51
N ARG A 204 9.72 5.03 -14.54
CA ARG A 204 8.73 6.10 -14.75
C ARG A 204 7.74 6.16 -13.58
N MET A 205 7.19 5.02 -13.16
CA MET A 205 6.28 4.96 -12.00
C MET A 205 6.93 5.49 -10.74
N HIS A 206 8.17 5.08 -10.47
CA HIS A 206 8.94 5.53 -9.31
C HIS A 206 9.26 7.03 -9.36
N ALA A 207 9.58 7.59 -10.53
CA ALA A 207 9.82 9.03 -10.70
C ALA A 207 8.57 9.86 -10.36
N VAL A 208 7.39 9.43 -10.85
CA VAL A 208 6.11 10.09 -10.53
C VAL A 208 5.76 9.92 -9.05
N LEU A 209 5.97 8.73 -8.48
CA LEU A 209 5.80 8.47 -7.05
C LEU A 209 6.64 9.45 -6.22
N ARG A 210 7.92 9.59 -6.54
CA ARG A 210 8.86 10.50 -5.85
C ARG A 210 8.39 11.94 -5.87
N GLN A 211 7.77 12.39 -6.96
CA GLN A 211 7.17 13.72 -7.03
C GLN A 211 5.96 13.85 -6.08
N TYR A 212 5.06 12.85 -6.10
CA TYR A 212 3.82 12.90 -5.33
C TYR A 212 3.96 12.53 -3.86
N LYS A 213 5.07 11.90 -3.44
CA LYS A 213 5.27 11.49 -2.04
C LYS A 213 5.14 12.64 -1.06
N ARG A 214 5.44 13.87 -1.48
CA ARG A 214 5.35 15.07 -0.64
C ARG A 214 3.93 15.26 -0.11
N GLY A 215 2.89 14.89 -0.88
CA GLY A 215 1.50 14.94 -0.40
C GLY A 215 1.19 13.96 0.74
N PHE A 216 2.00 12.92 0.92
CA PHE A 216 1.83 11.89 1.94
C PHE A 216 2.68 12.13 3.19
N VAL A 217 3.45 13.23 3.20
CA VAL A 217 4.33 13.60 4.30
C VAL A 217 3.88 14.95 4.86
N TRP A 218 3.68 15.03 6.18
CA TRP A 218 3.09 16.22 6.81
C TRP A 218 4.12 17.25 7.27
N TRP A 219 5.33 16.83 7.61
CA TRP A 219 6.36 17.72 8.15
C TRP A 219 7.24 18.34 7.07
N ARG A 220 7.46 19.66 7.18
CA ARG A 220 8.40 20.43 6.34
C ARG A 220 9.87 20.12 6.70
N PRO A 221 10.82 20.26 5.75
CA PRO A 221 10.63 20.66 4.35
C PRO A 221 10.26 19.50 3.41
N ASP A 222 10.33 18.26 3.89
CA ASP A 222 10.16 17.05 3.06
C ASP A 222 8.70 16.82 2.62
N GLY A 223 7.74 17.32 3.39
CA GLY A 223 6.30 17.15 3.18
C GLY A 223 5.55 18.38 2.71
N LEU A 224 4.42 18.15 2.04
CA LEU A 224 3.42 19.10 1.56
C LEU A 224 1.98 18.59 1.81
N GLY A 225 1.77 17.73 2.80
CA GLY A 225 0.46 17.10 3.03
C GLY A 225 -0.67 18.11 3.26
N TYR A 226 -0.38 19.24 3.90
CA TYR A 226 -1.33 20.33 4.08
C TYR A 226 -1.75 20.95 2.75
N GLU A 227 -0.79 21.26 1.87
CA GLU A 227 -1.06 21.87 0.56
C GLU A 227 -1.82 20.95 -0.38
N TYR A 228 -1.49 19.65 -0.37
CA TYR A 228 -2.23 18.66 -1.15
C TYR A 228 -3.67 18.50 -0.64
N THR A 229 -3.88 18.58 0.67
CA THR A 229 -5.22 18.59 1.27
C THR A 229 -6.02 19.81 0.82
N LEU A 230 -5.43 21.01 0.87
CA LEU A 230 -6.08 22.23 0.40
C LEU A 230 -6.41 22.16 -1.10
N ALA A 231 -5.48 21.68 -1.94
CA ALA A 231 -5.71 21.51 -3.37
C ALA A 231 -6.85 20.53 -3.65
N ALA A 232 -6.88 19.39 -2.96
CA ALA A 232 -7.93 18.38 -3.12
C ALA A 232 -9.31 18.90 -2.70
N LEU A 233 -9.38 19.65 -1.60
CA LEU A 233 -10.62 20.31 -1.17
C LEU A 233 -11.07 21.40 -2.17
N GLY A 234 -10.14 22.22 -2.66
CA GLY A 234 -10.43 23.28 -3.63
C GLY A 234 -11.05 22.75 -4.92
N GLN A 235 -10.48 21.69 -5.49
CA GLN A 235 -11.04 21.06 -6.69
C GLN A 235 -12.43 20.46 -6.44
N ARG A 236 -12.66 19.86 -5.27
CA ARG A 236 -13.97 19.32 -4.89
C ARG A 236 -15.02 20.43 -4.78
N VAL A 237 -14.69 21.57 -4.15
CA VAL A 237 -15.57 22.74 -4.08
C VAL A 237 -15.90 23.26 -5.47
N GLY A 238 -14.91 23.32 -6.37
CA GLY A 238 -15.13 23.70 -7.78
C GLY A 238 -16.10 22.76 -8.50
N GLN A 239 -15.92 21.44 -8.36
CA GLN A 239 -16.81 20.43 -8.94
C GLN A 239 -18.24 20.54 -8.40
N LEU A 240 -18.41 20.70 -7.08
CA LEU A 240 -19.72 20.87 -6.45
C LEU A 240 -20.43 22.16 -6.89
N SER A 241 -19.66 23.22 -7.17
CA SER A 241 -20.21 24.48 -7.67
C SER A 241 -20.65 24.36 -9.13
N ALA A 242 -19.89 23.64 -9.96
CA ALA A 242 -20.24 23.37 -11.35
C ALA A 242 -21.49 22.47 -11.48
N SER A 243 -21.62 21.44 -10.64
CA SER A 243 -22.79 20.54 -10.66
C SER A 243 -24.08 21.22 -10.20
N ARG A 244 -24.01 22.28 -9.39
CA ARG A 244 -25.17 23.11 -9.02
C ARG A 244 -25.62 24.04 -10.14
N ASN A 245 -24.73 24.38 -11.07
CA ASN A 245 -24.98 25.33 -12.15
C ASN A 245 -25.43 24.66 -13.46
N HIS A 246 -25.47 23.33 -13.52
CA HIS A 246 -26.01 22.56 -14.64
C HIS A 246 -27.09 21.60 -14.13
N PRO A 247 -28.38 21.97 -14.23
CA PRO A 247 -29.52 21.15 -13.80
C PRO A 247 -29.72 19.91 -14.68
#